data_AF-A0A424RUJ1-F1
#
_entry.id   AF-A0A424RUJ1-F1
#
_cell.length_a   1.000
_cell.length_b   1.000
_cell.length_c   1.000
_cell.angle_alpha   90.00
_cell.angle_beta   90.00
_cell.angle_gamma   90.00
#
_symmetry.space_group_name_H-M   'P 1'
#
loop_
_entity.id
_entity.type
_entity.pdbx_description
1 polymer ?
#
loop_
_entity_poly.entity_id
_entity_poly.type
_entity_poly.pdbx_seq_one_letter_code
_entity_poly.pdbx_strand_id
1 'polypeptide(L)'
;MNLFLIGIIIFVIVYLLLNAFARASSKKIALTLKKIAVYLSLILATVLTIGGKFLFSLPFLFIILSALKIKGLTALQMFQLWRLIQFLKNSGRFSQGRFNQPQGSSSVSINEAYRLLGLKKGCSKEEVLKV
;
A
#
# COMPACT_ATOMS: atom_id res chain seq x y z
N MET A 1 6.77 25.30 -7.32
CA MET A 1 6.15 25.08 -6.00
C MET A 1 6.95 25.85 -4.96
N ASN A 2 6.53 27.08 -4.63
CA ASN A 2 7.27 27.90 -3.68
C ASN A 2 6.84 27.54 -2.26
N LEU A 3 7.60 26.66 -1.61
CA LEU A 3 7.45 26.32 -0.19
C LEU A 3 7.39 27.58 0.69
N PHE A 4 8.10 28.65 0.28
CA PHE A 4 8.08 29.95 0.93
C PHE A 4 6.70 30.65 0.87
N LEU A 5 6.02 30.59 -0.27
CA LEU A 5 4.67 31.15 -0.45
C LEU A 5 3.64 30.36 0.38
N ILE A 6 3.72 29.03 0.36
CA ILE A 6 2.89 28.17 1.20
C ILE A 6 3.12 28.46 2.70
N GLY A 7 4.37 28.65 3.12
CA GLY A 7 4.70 28.99 4.51
C GLY A 7 4.07 30.31 4.97
N ILE A 8 4.15 31.36 4.14
CA ILE A 8 3.53 32.66 4.43
C ILE A 8 2.01 32.54 4.50
N ILE A 9 1.38 31.83 3.56
CA ILE A 9 -0.08 31.62 3.55
C ILE A 9 -0.53 30.91 4.83
N ILE A 10 0.16 29.83 5.23
CA ILE A 10 -0.13 29.11 6.47
C ILE A 10 0.02 30.05 7.68
N PHE A 11 1.07 30.86 7.72
CA PHE A 11 1.32 31.79 8.81
C PHE A 11 0.19 32.84 8.95
N VAL A 12 -0.29 33.39 7.84
CA VAL A 12 -1.43 34.34 7.85
C VAL A 12 -2.71 33.65 8.34
N ILE A 13 -2.99 32.42 7.90
CA ILE A 13 -4.16 31.67 8.36
C ILE A 13 -4.10 31.42 9.86
N VAL A 14 -2.95 30.96 10.37
CA VAL A 14 -2.74 30.71 11.80
C VAL A 14 -2.90 32.02 12.59
N TYR A 15 -2.32 33.12 12.11
CA TYR A 15 -2.46 34.43 12.75
C TYR A 15 -3.92 34.87 12.84
N LEU A 16 -4.70 34.75 11.76
CA LEU A 16 -6.12 35.09 11.77
C LEU A 16 -6.91 34.23 12.76
N LEU A 17 -6.60 32.93 12.83
CA LEU A 17 -7.24 31.99 13.73
C LEU A 17 -6.93 32.33 15.20
N LEU A 18 -5.67 32.63 15.53
CA LEU A 18 -5.25 33.06 16.85
C LEU A 18 -5.86 34.41 17.25
N ASN A 19 -5.90 35.38 16.33
CA ASN A 19 -6.50 36.69 16.58
C ASN A 19 -8.02 36.58 16.80
N ALA A 20 -8.71 35.72 16.05
CA ALA A 20 -10.13 35.43 16.28
C ALA A 20 -10.35 34.72 17.63
N PHE A 21 -9.45 33.82 18.03
CA PHE A 21 -9.50 33.16 19.33
C PHE A 21 -9.23 34.12 20.49
N ALA A 22 -8.26 35.02 20.36
CA ALA A 22 -7.92 36.02 21.38
C ALA A 22 -9.02 37.06 21.60
N ARG A 23 -9.80 37.38 20.56
CA ARG A 23 -10.95 38.31 20.64
C ARG A 23 -12.23 37.65 21.14
N ALA A 24 -12.31 36.32 21.13
CA ALA A 24 -13.48 35.60 21.61
C ALA A 24 -13.52 35.60 23.15
N SER A 25 -14.69 35.86 23.73
CA SER A 25 -14.84 35.86 25.19
C SER A 25 -14.59 34.46 25.77
N SER A 26 -13.86 34.35 26.88
CA SER A 26 -13.51 33.08 27.54
C SER A 26 -14.72 32.19 27.84
N LYS A 27 -15.88 32.80 28.18
CA LYS A 27 -17.15 32.07 28.40
C LYS A 27 -17.67 31.40 27.12
N LYS A 28 -17.65 32.09 25.98
CA LYS A 28 -18.08 31.53 24.69
C LYS A 28 -17.11 30.44 24.21
N ILE A 29 -15.80 30.65 24.37
CA ILE A 29 -14.77 29.66 24.04
C ILE A 29 -14.98 28.37 24.85
N ALA A 30 -15.17 28.49 26.16
CA ALA A 30 -15.38 27.34 27.03
C ALA A 30 -16.65 26.54 26.69
N LEU A 31 -17.75 27.22 26.35
CA LEU A 31 -18.99 26.57 25.92
C LEU A 31 -18.83 25.86 24.57
N THR A 32 -18.17 26.50 23.61
CA THR A 32 -17.90 25.91 22.30
C THR A 32 -16.96 24.72 22.41
N LEU A 33 -15.89 24.81 23.20
CA LEU A 33 -14.99 23.69 23.49
C LEU A 33 -15.72 22.54 24.17
N LYS A 34 -16.60 22.80 25.16
CA LYS A 34 -17.42 21.75 25.78
C LYS A 34 -18.31 21.06 24.75
N LYS A 35 -18.98 21.81 23.88
CA LYS A 35 -19.80 21.22 22.80
C LYS A 35 -18.94 20.39 21.83
N ILE A 36 -17.82 20.95 21.35
CA ILE A 36 -16.88 20.25 20.46
C ILE A 36 -16.38 18.97 21.11
N ALA A 37 -15.99 19.01 22.39
CA ALA A 37 -15.51 17.84 23.13
C ALA A 37 -16.58 16.75 23.23
N VAL A 38 -17.85 17.11 23.45
CA VAL A 38 -18.96 16.14 23.47
C VAL A 38 -19.19 15.52 22.09
N TYR A 39 -19.25 16.31 21.03
CA TYR A 39 -19.39 15.79 19.66
C TYR A 39 -18.19 14.92 19.25
N LEU A 40 -16.97 15.36 19.58
CA LEU A 40 -15.75 14.61 19.32
C LEU A 40 -15.78 13.28 20.07
N SER A 41 -16.21 13.28 21.34
CA SER A 41 -16.36 12.06 22.14
C SER A 41 -17.42 11.11 21.55
N LEU A 42 -18.52 11.64 21.01
CA LEU A 42 -19.57 10.83 20.38
C LEU A 42 -19.05 10.18 19.09
N ILE A 43 -18.40 10.95 18.22
CA ILE A 43 -17.78 10.44 16.98
C ILE A 43 -16.73 9.39 17.33
N LEU A 44 -15.87 9.69 18.32
CA LEU A 44 -14.83 8.77 18.76
C LEU A 44 -15.43 7.46 19.28
N ALA A 45 -16.51 7.53 20.08
CA ALA A 45 -17.22 6.35 20.57
C ALA A 45 -17.81 5.49 19.42
N THR A 46 -18.42 6.12 18.42
CA THR A 46 -18.94 5.43 17.23
C THR A 46 -17.83 4.78 16.41
N VAL A 47 -16.71 5.49 16.20
CA VAL A 47 -15.54 4.95 15.49
C VAL A 47 -14.91 3.79 16.29
N LEU A 48 -14.83 3.89 17.62
CA LEU A 48 -14.32 2.80 18.47
C LEU A 48 -15.26 1.60 18.52
N THR A 49 -16.59 1.77 18.45
CA THR A 49 -17.53 0.65 18.45
C THR A 49 -17.52 -0.11 17.13
N ILE A 50 -17.49 0.61 16.00
CA ILE A 50 -17.42 0.00 14.66
C ILE A 50 -16.00 -0.53 14.39
N GLY A 51 -15.00 0.27 14.74
CA GLY A 51 -13.59 0.02 14.47
C GLY A 51 -12.85 -0.72 15.57
N GLY A 52 -13.49 -1.09 16.69
CA GLY A 52 -12.81 -1.53 17.91
C GLY A 52 -11.80 -2.66 17.72
N LYS A 53 -12.11 -3.65 16.88
CA LYS A 53 -11.16 -4.72 16.53
C LYS A 53 -9.91 -4.18 15.82
N PHE A 54 -10.06 -3.25 14.89
CA PHE A 54 -8.95 -2.68 14.12
C PHE A 54 -8.21 -1.57 14.86
N LEU A 55 -8.92 -0.73 15.60
CA LEU A 55 -8.37 0.42 16.31
C LEU A 55 -7.49 -0.01 17.49
N PHE A 56 -7.83 -1.12 18.16
CA PHE A 56 -7.01 -1.71 19.23
C PHE A 56 -5.91 -2.65 18.70
N SER A 57 -6.11 -3.32 17.56
CA SER A 57 -5.08 -4.21 17.00
C SER A 57 -3.93 -3.45 16.32
N LEU A 58 -4.16 -2.27 15.76
CA LEU A 58 -3.11 -1.44 15.16
C LEU A 58 -2.00 -1.05 16.14
N PRO A 59 -2.29 -0.42 17.31
CA PRO A 59 -1.24 -0.10 18.28
C PRO A 59 -0.58 -1.36 18.84
N PHE A 60 -1.34 -2.45 19.04
CA PHE A 60 -0.79 -3.72 19.47
C PHE A 60 0.20 -4.32 18.45
N LEU A 61 -0.14 -4.24 17.15
CA LEU A 61 0.77 -4.61 16.06
C LEU A 61 2.03 -3.76 16.09
N PHE A 62 1.93 -2.44 16.27
CA PHE A 62 3.11 -1.57 16.36
C PHE A 62 3.99 -1.89 17.58
N ILE A 63 3.38 -2.24 18.72
CA ILE A 63 4.09 -2.66 19.92
C ILE A 63 4.82 -3.99 19.68
N ILE A 64 4.14 -4.99 19.10
CA ILE A 64 4.75 -6.29 18.76
C ILE A 64 5.88 -6.11 17.75
N LEU A 65 5.66 -5.33 16.69
CA LEU A 65 6.67 -5.05 15.66
C LEU A 65 7.90 -4.36 16.27
N SER A 66 7.69 -3.42 17.19
CA SER A 66 8.77 -2.74 17.91
C SER A 66 9.50 -3.68 18.88
N ALA A 67 8.76 -4.55 19.58
CA ALA A 67 9.31 -5.54 20.51
C ALA A 67 10.11 -6.64 19.79
N LEU A 68 9.69 -7.02 18.58
CA LEU A 68 10.41 -8.00 17.76
C LEU A 68 11.78 -7.48 17.26
N LYS A 69 12.11 -6.20 17.48
CA LYS A 69 13.40 -5.58 17.07
C LYS A 69 13.79 -5.90 15.62
N ILE A 70 12.82 -6.19 14.75
CA ILE A 70 13.10 -6.45 13.34
C ILE A 70 13.48 -5.11 12.70
N LYS A 71 14.78 -4.89 12.57
CA LYS A 71 15.36 -3.84 11.73
C LYS A 71 14.87 -4.06 10.29
N GLY A 72 13.74 -3.46 9.91
CA GLY A 72 13.19 -3.64 8.56
C GLY A 72 11.67 -3.64 8.42
N LEU A 73 10.90 -3.67 9.51
CA LEU A 73 9.43 -3.64 9.47
C LEU A 73 8.87 -2.35 10.09
N THR A 74 9.44 -1.20 9.74
CA THR A 74 8.77 0.08 10.06
C THR A 74 7.52 0.26 9.19
N ALA A 75 6.58 1.08 9.67
CA ALA A 75 5.33 1.39 8.96
C ALA A 75 5.57 1.82 7.50
N LEU A 76 6.63 2.60 7.26
CA LEU A 76 7.03 3.03 5.92
C LEU A 76 7.49 1.87 5.02
N GLN A 77 8.21 0.90 5.58
CA GLN A 77 8.66 -0.29 4.84
C GLN A 77 7.49 -1.22 4.51
N MET A 78 6.53 -1.38 5.43
CA MET A 78 5.25 -2.05 5.19
C MET A 78 4.46 -1.39 4.06
N PHE A 79 4.43 -0.06 4.00
CA PHE A 79 3.77 0.67 2.92
C PHE A 79 4.47 0.46 1.56
N GLN A 80 5.81 0.44 1.54
CA GLN A 80 6.59 0.13 0.33
C GLN A 80 6.35 -1.31 -0.16
N LEU A 81 6.31 -2.28 0.74
CA LEU A 81 5.96 -3.67 0.45
C LEU A 81 4.54 -3.81 -0.09
N TRP A 82 3.57 -3.14 0.52
CA TRP A 82 2.19 -3.13 0.04
C TRP A 82 2.11 -2.61 -1.41
N ARG A 83 2.83 -1.54 -1.73
CA ARG A 83 2.92 -1.01 -3.11
C ARG A 83 3.54 -2.02 -4.07
N LEU A 84 4.58 -2.73 -3.67
CA LEU A 84 5.19 -3.79 -4.48
C LEU A 84 4.21 -4.94 -4.73
N ILE A 85 3.48 -5.37 -3.70
CA ILE A 85 2.45 -6.41 -3.82
C ILE A 85 1.35 -5.99 -4.81
N GLN A 86 0.90 -4.73 -4.74
CA GLN A 86 -0.09 -4.21 -5.69
C GLN A 86 0.46 -4.17 -7.13
N PHE A 87 1.72 -3.76 -7.30
CA PHE A 87 2.39 -3.81 -8.60
C PHE A 87 2.48 -5.25 -9.14
N LEU A 88 2.86 -6.22 -8.30
CA LEU A 88 2.93 -7.63 -8.67
C LEU A 88 1.55 -8.20 -9.02
N LYS A 89 0.50 -7.87 -8.27
CA LYS A 89 -0.89 -8.23 -8.60
C LYS A 89 -1.32 -7.69 -9.97
N ASN A 90 -0.99 -6.44 -10.25
CA ASN A 90 -1.34 -5.78 -11.51
C ASN A 90 -0.49 -6.24 -12.70
N SER A 91 0.68 -6.85 -12.45
CA SER A 91 1.55 -7.40 -13.51
C SER A 91 1.01 -8.67 -14.18
N GLY A 92 -0.17 -9.18 -13.77
CA GLY A 92 -0.88 -10.28 -14.43
C GLY A 92 -0.25 -11.66 -14.30
N ARG A 93 1.03 -11.76 -13.90
CA ARG A 93 1.74 -13.02 -13.67
C ARG A 93 1.21 -13.86 -12.49
N PHE A 94 0.52 -13.21 -11.55
CA PHE A 94 -0.06 -13.86 -10.36
C PHE A 94 -1.60 -13.80 -10.34
N SER A 95 -2.23 -13.64 -11.50
CA SER A 95 -3.70 -13.71 -11.61
C SER A 95 -4.19 -15.12 -11.27
N GLN A 96 -5.06 -15.22 -10.25
CA GLN A 96 -5.73 -16.47 -9.82
C GLN A 96 -6.45 -17.21 -10.96
N GLY A 97 -6.75 -16.53 -12.08
CA GLY A 97 -7.38 -17.14 -13.26
C GLY A 97 -6.50 -18.13 -14.03
N ARG A 98 -5.20 -18.22 -13.73
CA ARG A 98 -4.28 -19.21 -14.34
C ARG A 98 -3.76 -20.28 -13.39
N PHE A 99 -4.25 -20.30 -12.14
CA PHE A 99 -3.80 -21.29 -11.14
C PHE A 99 -4.27 -22.72 -11.47
N ASN A 100 -5.34 -22.86 -12.26
CA ASN A 100 -5.88 -24.13 -12.72
C ASN A 100 -5.47 -24.51 -14.16
N GLN A 101 -4.58 -23.73 -14.80
CA GLN A 101 -3.99 -24.14 -16.07
C GLN A 101 -2.73 -24.96 -15.76
N PRO A 102 -2.64 -26.24 -16.19
CA PRO A 102 -1.41 -27.00 -16.06
C PRO A 102 -0.28 -26.20 -16.69
N GLN A 103 0.76 -25.99 -15.89
CA GLN A 103 1.96 -25.23 -16.22
C GLN A 103 2.57 -25.78 -17.50
N GLY A 104 2.40 -25.03 -18.60
CA GLY A 104 3.04 -25.25 -19.90
C GLY A 104 2.96 -26.69 -20.41
N SER A 105 2.02 -27.00 -21.29
CA SER A 105 2.33 -28.00 -22.30
C SER A 105 3.48 -27.42 -23.13
N SER A 106 4.72 -27.79 -22.79
CA SER A 106 5.89 -27.64 -23.64
C SER A 106 5.74 -28.57 -24.84
N SER A 107 4.66 -28.43 -25.61
CA SER A 107 4.51 -29.10 -26.89
C SER A 107 5.40 -28.35 -27.86
N VAL A 108 6.69 -28.70 -27.83
CA VAL A 108 7.66 -28.27 -28.82
C VAL A 108 7.13 -28.75 -30.17
N SER A 109 6.72 -27.80 -31.01
CA SER A 109 6.27 -28.16 -32.34
C SER A 109 7.44 -28.80 -33.10
N ILE A 110 7.15 -29.71 -34.05
CA ILE A 110 8.20 -30.36 -34.84
C ILE A 110 9.16 -29.32 -35.45
N ASN A 111 8.63 -28.18 -35.90
CA ASN A 111 9.46 -27.10 -36.45
C ASN A 111 10.35 -26.44 -35.38
N GLU A 112 9.88 -26.31 -34.14
CA GLU A 112 10.65 -25.76 -33.03
C GLU A 112 11.73 -26.74 -32.56
N ALA A 113 11.45 -28.04 -32.57
CA ALA A 113 12.46 -29.08 -32.33
C ALA A 113 13.59 -29.03 -33.37
N TYR A 114 13.26 -28.90 -34.66
CA TYR A 114 14.26 -28.72 -35.72
C TYR A 114 15.09 -27.45 -35.52
N ARG A 115 14.46 -26.33 -35.12
CA ARG A 115 15.18 -25.08 -34.83
C ARG A 115 16.10 -25.18 -33.62
N LEU A 116 15.68 -25.88 -32.56
CA LEU A 116 16.48 -26.12 -31.36
C LEU A 116 17.70 -27.00 -31.64
N LEU A 117 17.54 -27.98 -32.53
CA LEU A 117 18.64 -28.85 -32.98
C LEU A 117 19.50 -28.21 -34.07
N GLY A 118 19.15 -27.01 -34.57
CA GLY A 118 19.87 -26.36 -35.67
C GLY A 118 19.74 -27.08 -37.02
N LEU A 119 18.75 -27.97 -37.16
CA LEU A 119 18.54 -28.83 -38.32
C LEU A 119 17.44 -28.28 -39.24
N LYS A 120 17.53 -28.58 -40.54
CA LYS A 120 16.48 -28.26 -41.51
C LYS A 120 15.43 -29.38 -41.55
N LYS A 121 14.19 -29.00 -41.86
CA LYS A 121 13.08 -29.96 -41.99
C LYS A 121 13.35 -30.90 -43.16
N GLY A 122 13.42 -32.21 -42.90
CA GLY A 122 13.80 -33.23 -43.88
C GLY A 122 15.16 -33.89 -43.67
N CYS A 123 15.86 -33.61 -42.55
CA CYS A 123 17.11 -34.28 -42.19
C CYS A 123 16.97 -35.81 -42.04
N SER A 124 18.03 -36.54 -42.41
CA SER A 124 18.07 -38.00 -42.27
C SER A 124 18.27 -38.41 -40.80
N LYS A 125 17.94 -39.67 -40.47
CA LYS A 125 18.12 -40.19 -39.12
C LYS A 125 19.59 -40.13 -38.67
N GLU A 126 20.54 -40.28 -39.61
CA GLU A 126 21.96 -40.19 -39.29
C GLU A 126 22.41 -38.76 -38.94
N GLU A 127 21.79 -37.73 -39.54
CA GLU A 127 22.10 -36.33 -39.25
C GLU A 127 21.61 -35.90 -37.87
N VAL A 128 20.44 -36.41 -37.44
CA VAL A 128 19.90 -36.14 -36.10
C VAL A 128 20.74 -36.80 -35.01
N LEU A 129 21.29 -37.99 -35.26
CA LEU A 129 22.13 -38.72 -34.30
C LEU A 129 23.55 -38.15 -34.15
N LYS A 130 23.95 -37.21 -35.02
CA LYS A 130 25.27 -36.54 -35.01
C LYS A 130 25.27 -35.19 -34.28
N VAL A 131 24.09 -34.64 -33.97
CA VAL A 131 23.92 -33.43 -33.15
C VAL A 131 24.01 -33.79 -31.68
#